data_AF-A0A432TMP6-F1
#
_entry.id   AF-A0A432TMP6-F1
#
_cell.length_a   1.000
_cell.length_b   1.000
_cell.length_c   1.000
_cell.angle_alpha   90.00
_cell.angle_beta   90.00
_cell.angle_gamma   90.00
#
_symmetry.space_group_name_H-M   'P 1'
#
loop_
_entity.id
_entity.type
_entity.pdbx_description
1 polymer ?
#
loop_
_entity_poly.entity_id
_entity_poly.type
_entity_poly.pdbx_seq_one_letter_code
_entity_poly.pdbx_strand_id
1 'polypeptide(L)'
;MNDQAQRDQALDVTQSYIVQAPAGSGKTELLTQRYLKLLTTCSEPENIIAMTFTNKAVDELTERVLSALQSIDQPRPEKVHKQVTYDLAQTVMGRSNERNWQVLDNPKRLKISTIDGLSSLISSRYPSKTQLVPRQI
;
A
#
# COMPACT_ATOMS: atom_id res chain seq x y z
N MET A 1 17.04 -13.29 19.01
CA MET A 1 15.60 -13.17 19.34
C MET A 1 14.86 -13.19 18.02
N ASN A 2 14.00 -14.17 17.78
CA ASN A 2 13.26 -14.29 16.51
C ASN A 2 12.09 -13.29 16.53
N ASP A 3 12.10 -12.29 15.66
CA ASP A 3 11.06 -11.24 15.56
C ASP A 3 9.87 -11.67 14.67
N GLN A 4 9.88 -12.90 14.16
CA GLN A 4 8.85 -13.41 13.24
C GLN A 4 7.42 -13.29 13.79
N ALA A 5 7.20 -13.64 15.06
CA ALA A 5 5.86 -13.55 15.66
C ALA A 5 5.31 -12.11 15.66
N GLN A 6 6.17 -11.10 15.85
CA GLN A 6 5.78 -9.69 15.81
C GLN A 6 5.49 -9.24 14.38
N ARG A 7 6.21 -9.77 13.40
CA ARG A 7 5.94 -9.52 11.97
C ARG A 7 4.60 -10.11 11.55
N ASP A 8 4.32 -11.34 11.97
CA ASP A 8 3.05 -12.01 11.67
C ASP A 8 1.87 -11.24 12.26
N GLN A 9 2.00 -10.78 13.51
CA GLN A 9 1.02 -9.86 14.13
C GLN A 9 0.88 -8.57 13.30
N ALA A 10 1.97 -7.92 12.93
CA ALA A 10 1.93 -6.71 12.11
C ALA A 10 1.39 -6.94 10.69
N LEU A 11 1.16 -8.18 10.24
CA LEU A 11 0.46 -8.52 8.99
C LEU A 11 -1.02 -8.86 9.19
N ASP A 12 -1.51 -8.93 10.43
CA ASP A 12 -2.95 -9.01 10.69
C ASP A 12 -3.61 -7.67 10.32
N VAL A 13 -4.42 -7.69 9.28
CA VAL A 13 -5.12 -6.51 8.74
C VAL A 13 -6.40 -6.17 9.51
N THR A 14 -6.80 -7.00 10.47
CA THR A 14 -7.98 -6.75 11.32
C THR A 14 -7.69 -5.88 12.54
N GLN A 15 -6.41 -5.68 12.85
CA GLN A 15 -5.94 -4.91 14.00
C GLN A 15 -5.01 -3.78 13.58
N SER A 16 -4.89 -2.78 14.46
CA SER A 16 -3.96 -1.65 14.31
C SER A 16 -2.64 -1.92 15.02
N TYR A 17 -1.52 -1.58 14.37
CA TYR A 17 -0.18 -1.81 14.91
C TYR A 17 0.70 -0.57 14.80
N ILE A 18 1.56 -0.39 15.80
CA ILE A 18 2.69 0.54 15.75
C ILE A 18 3.96 -0.32 15.65
N VAL A 19 4.72 -0.13 14.57
CA VAL A 19 5.98 -0.85 14.36
C VAL A 19 7.15 0.06 14.72
N GLN A 20 7.87 -0.30 15.78
CA GLN A 20 9.11 0.36 16.19
C GLN A 20 10.28 -0.59 15.89
N ALA A 21 11.20 -0.16 15.02
CA ALA A 21 12.40 -0.95 14.75
C ALA A 21 13.59 -0.06 14.36
N PRO A 22 14.85 -0.49 14.62
CA PRO A 22 16.05 0.21 14.16
C PRO A 22 16.15 0.33 12.63
N ALA A 23 17.04 1.20 12.15
CA ALA A 23 17.42 1.22 10.73
C ALA A 23 17.90 -0.17 10.26
N GLY A 24 17.64 -0.52 9.00
CA GLY A 24 18.01 -1.83 8.45
C GLY A 24 17.13 -3.02 8.86
N SER A 25 16.15 -2.85 9.77
CA SER A 25 15.32 -3.96 10.29
C SER A 25 14.18 -4.41 9.35
N GLY A 26 14.18 -4.01 8.07
CA GLY A 26 13.15 -4.40 7.10
C GLY A 26 11.76 -3.78 7.33
N LYS A 27 11.66 -2.60 7.96
CA LYS A 27 10.37 -1.89 8.16
C LYS A 27 9.64 -1.62 6.84
N THR A 28 10.37 -1.22 5.81
CA THR A 28 9.82 -0.92 4.49
C THR A 28 9.29 -2.18 3.80
N GLU A 29 9.97 -3.32 3.99
CA GLU A 29 9.49 -4.61 3.48
C GLU A 29 8.19 -5.01 4.18
N LEU A 30 8.12 -4.88 5.51
CA LEU A 30 6.91 -5.14 6.28
C LEU A 30 5.75 -4.23 5.86
N LEU A 31 6.01 -2.94 5.59
CA LEU A 31 5.00 -2.02 5.08
C LEU A 31 4.49 -2.44 3.69
N THR A 32 5.40 -2.88 2.81
CA THR A 32 5.05 -3.40 1.48
C THR A 32 4.17 -4.64 1.59
N GLN A 33 4.55 -5.60 2.44
CA GLN A 33 3.77 -6.80 2.71
C GLN A 33 2.40 -6.48 3.31
N ARG A 34 2.31 -5.54 4.26
CA ARG A 34 1.03 -5.12 4.85
C ARG A 34 0.13 -4.46 3.81
N TYR A 35 0.68 -3.64 2.91
CA TYR A 35 -0.08 -3.04 1.81
C TYR A 35 -0.63 -4.11 0.85
N LEU A 36 0.21 -5.06 0.43
CA LEU A 36 -0.23 -6.21 -0.39
C LEU A 36 -1.30 -7.04 0.33
N LYS A 37 -1.13 -7.30 1.63
CA LYS A 37 -2.11 -8.04 2.44
C LYS A 37 -3.47 -7.32 2.50
N LEU A 38 -3.50 -6.00 2.63
CA LEU A 38 -4.73 -5.23 2.54
C LEU A 38 -5.38 -5.38 1.15
N LEU A 39 -4.59 -5.34 0.07
CA LEU A 39 -5.08 -5.56 -1.29
C LEU A 39 -5.70 -6.95 -1.48
N THR A 40 -5.26 -7.96 -0.71
CA THR A 40 -5.87 -9.30 -0.74
C THR A 40 -7.28 -9.35 -0.15
N THR A 41 -7.74 -8.31 0.56
CA THR A 41 -9.04 -8.31 1.25
C THR A 41 -9.96 -7.16 0.82
N CYS A 42 -9.43 -6.06 0.28
CA CYS A 42 -10.22 -4.89 -0.11
C CYS A 42 -11.15 -5.15 -1.30
N SER A 43 -12.25 -4.40 -1.38
CA SER A 43 -13.15 -4.46 -2.54
C SER A 43 -12.54 -3.81 -3.79
N GLU A 44 -11.89 -2.66 -3.62
CA GLU A 44 -11.18 -1.89 -4.65
C GLU A 44 -9.81 -1.44 -4.11
N PRO A 45 -8.75 -1.35 -4.93
CA PRO A 45 -7.44 -0.87 -4.51
C PRO A 45 -7.46 0.53 -3.89
N GLU A 46 -8.36 1.40 -4.38
CA GLU A 46 -8.51 2.78 -3.92
C GLU A 46 -8.98 2.90 -2.46
N ASN A 47 -9.50 1.82 -1.88
CA ASN A 47 -9.93 1.79 -0.47
C ASN A 47 -8.74 1.70 0.49
N ILE A 48 -7.52 1.52 -0.01
CA ILE A 48 -6.31 1.42 0.80
C ILE A 48 -5.41 2.58 0.45
N ILE A 49 -5.11 3.41 1.43
CA ILE A 49 -4.14 4.50 1.32
C ILE A 49 -2.90 4.21 2.16
N ALA A 50 -1.73 4.27 1.53
CA ALA A 50 -0.45 4.37 2.23
C ALA A 50 0.04 5.82 2.17
N MET A 51 0.51 6.33 3.30
CA MET A 51 0.99 7.71 3.40
C MET A 51 2.42 7.78 3.88
N THR A 52 3.15 8.79 3.42
CA THR A 52 4.52 9.07 3.84
C THR A 52 4.81 10.57 3.85
N PHE A 53 5.99 10.97 4.34
CA PHE A 53 6.37 12.37 4.46
C PHE A 53 6.97 12.96 3.18
N THR A 54 7.52 12.14 2.28
CA THR A 54 8.26 12.64 1.11
C THR A 54 7.81 11.96 -0.17
N ASN A 55 7.85 12.70 -1.28
CA ASN A 55 7.56 12.14 -2.62
C ASN A 55 8.53 11.00 -2.95
N LYS A 56 9.80 11.10 -2.56
CA LYS A 56 10.78 10.02 -2.74
C LYS A 56 10.34 8.70 -2.07
N ALA A 57 9.76 8.78 -0.88
CA ALA A 57 9.26 7.58 -0.20
C ALA A 57 7.94 7.06 -0.82
N VAL A 58 7.14 7.94 -1.44
CA VAL A 58 5.98 7.52 -2.25
C VAL A 58 6.46 6.71 -3.44
N ASP A 59 7.43 7.23 -4.18
CA ASP A 59 7.99 6.59 -5.36
C ASP A 59 8.61 5.24 -5.00
N GLU A 60 9.43 5.19 -3.94
CA GLU A 60 10.06 3.95 -3.48
C GLU A 60 9.02 2.88 -3.07
N LEU A 61 7.99 3.25 -2.30
CA LEU A 61 6.96 2.30 -1.89
C LEU A 61 6.14 1.82 -3.09
N THR A 62 5.84 2.72 -4.04
CA THR A 62 5.11 2.39 -5.26
C THR A 62 5.90 1.41 -6.13
N GLU A 63 7.19 1.69 -6.36
CA GLU A 63 8.08 0.82 -7.11
C GLU A 63 8.20 -0.57 -6.47
N ARG A 64 8.30 -0.65 -5.14
CA ARG A 64 8.35 -1.92 -4.41
C ARG A 64 7.08 -2.75 -4.60
N VAL A 65 5.91 -2.13 -4.49
CA VAL A 65 4.62 -2.82 -4.68
C VAL A 65 4.50 -3.31 -6.13
N LEU A 66 4.79 -2.45 -7.12
CA LEU A 66 4.73 -2.84 -8.53
C LEU A 66 5.73 -3.94 -8.87
N SER A 67 6.96 -3.86 -8.37
CA SER A 67 7.98 -4.88 -8.56
C SER A 67 7.56 -6.22 -7.96
N ALA A 68 6.93 -6.21 -6.79
CA ALA A 68 6.39 -7.43 -6.19
C ALA A 68 5.29 -8.03 -7.08
N LEU A 69 4.36 -7.21 -7.58
CA LEU A 69 3.29 -7.66 -8.47
C LEU A 69 3.81 -8.18 -9.82
N GLN A 70 4.88 -7.61 -10.38
CA GLN A 70 5.52 -8.08 -11.61
C GLN A 70 6.38 -9.34 -11.39
N SER A 71 6.84 -9.59 -10.16
CA SER A 71 7.69 -10.73 -9.86
C SER A 71 6.96 -12.08 -9.95
N ILE A 72 5.63 -12.09 -10.05
CA ILE A 72 4.83 -13.32 -10.10
C ILE A 72 5.12 -14.18 -11.34
N ASP A 73 5.59 -13.57 -12.42
CA ASP A 73 5.96 -14.26 -13.66
C ASP A 73 7.30 -15.00 -13.54
N GLN A 74 8.02 -14.76 -12.44
CA GLN A 74 9.29 -15.42 -12.12
C GLN A 74 9.07 -16.60 -11.17
N PRO A 75 10.02 -17.55 -11.09
CA PRO A 75 9.97 -18.62 -10.11
C PRO A 75 9.88 -18.08 -8.68
N ARG A 76 9.07 -18.76 -7.85
CA ARG A 76 8.94 -18.44 -6.42
C ARG A 76 10.31 -18.40 -5.74
N PRO A 77 10.68 -17.30 -5.05
CA PRO A 77 12.00 -17.16 -4.42
C PRO A 77 12.28 -18.21 -3.33
N GLU A 78 13.56 -18.54 -3.11
CA GLU A 78 13.97 -19.48 -2.04
C GLU A 78 13.95 -18.85 -0.63
N LYS A 79 14.20 -17.54 -0.54
CA LYS A 79 14.27 -16.83 0.74
C LYS A 79 12.88 -16.66 1.34
N VAL A 80 12.66 -17.16 2.55
CA VAL A 80 11.37 -17.15 3.26
C VAL A 80 10.68 -15.77 3.27
N HIS A 81 11.40 -14.70 3.61
CA HIS A 81 10.81 -13.35 3.63
C HIS A 81 10.38 -12.86 2.23
N LYS A 82 11.04 -13.32 1.16
CA LYS A 82 10.63 -13.02 -0.21
C LYS A 82 9.44 -13.88 -0.66
N GLN A 83 9.30 -15.09 -0.13
CA GLN A 83 8.14 -15.96 -0.39
C GLN A 83 6.86 -15.31 0.11
N VAL A 84 6.86 -14.72 1.32
CA VAL A 84 5.68 -14.01 1.84
C VAL A 84 5.25 -12.90 0.88
N THR A 85 6.18 -12.05 0.44
CA THR A 85 5.88 -10.97 -0.50
C THR A 85 5.37 -11.51 -1.84
N TYR A 86 5.99 -12.58 -2.36
CA TYR A 86 5.58 -13.25 -3.60
C TYR A 86 4.17 -13.85 -3.51
N ASP A 87 3.87 -14.60 -2.45
CA ASP A 87 2.57 -15.27 -2.26
C ASP A 87 1.43 -14.24 -2.13
N LEU A 88 1.70 -13.12 -1.43
CA LEU A 88 0.77 -12.00 -1.35
C LEU A 88 0.57 -11.34 -2.72
N ALA A 89 1.65 -11.09 -3.46
CA ALA A 89 1.57 -10.52 -4.80
C ALA A 89 0.77 -11.42 -5.76
N GLN A 90 0.98 -12.74 -5.71
CA GLN A 90 0.22 -13.71 -6.49
C GLN A 90 -1.27 -13.66 -6.16
N THR A 91 -1.62 -13.55 -4.88
CA THR A 91 -3.02 -13.41 -4.42
C THR A 91 -3.63 -12.09 -4.92
N VAL A 92 -2.89 -10.98 -4.84
CA VAL A 92 -3.35 -9.66 -5.33
C VAL A 92 -3.58 -9.71 -6.84
N MET A 93 -2.68 -10.32 -7.60
CA MET A 93 -2.82 -10.45 -9.06
C MET A 93 -4.00 -11.32 -9.46
N GLY A 94 -4.26 -12.42 -8.72
CA GLY A 94 -5.48 -13.21 -8.87
C GLY A 94 -6.74 -12.35 -8.70
N ARG A 95 -6.84 -11.59 -7.61
CA ARG A 95 -7.96 -10.66 -7.38
C ARG A 95 -8.06 -9.56 -8.43
N SER A 96 -6.92 -9.01 -8.85
CA SER A 96 -6.87 -7.99 -9.90
C SER A 96 -7.46 -8.52 -11.21
N ASN A 97 -7.19 -9.77 -11.55
CA ASN A 97 -7.76 -10.40 -12.74
C ASN A 97 -9.26 -10.69 -12.56
N GLU A 98 -9.67 -11.25 -11.43
CA GLU A 98 -11.08 -11.55 -11.12
C GLU A 98 -11.96 -10.30 -11.12
N ARG A 99 -11.44 -9.17 -10.62
CA ARG A 99 -12.19 -7.91 -10.47
C ARG A 99 -11.87 -6.88 -11.54
N ASN A 100 -11.09 -7.25 -12.56
CA ASN A 100 -10.62 -6.36 -13.63
C ASN A 100 -9.97 -5.07 -13.10
N TRP A 101 -9.11 -5.20 -12.08
CA TRP A 101 -8.47 -4.02 -11.50
C TRP A 101 -7.43 -3.40 -12.43
N GLN A 102 -6.77 -4.21 -13.26
CA GLN A 102 -5.70 -3.79 -14.16
C GLN A 102 -4.60 -2.99 -13.44
N VAL A 103 -4.17 -3.45 -12.25
CA VAL A 103 -3.27 -2.69 -11.37
C VAL A 103 -1.90 -2.39 -11.97
N LEU A 104 -1.42 -3.23 -12.88
CA LEU A 104 -0.15 -3.02 -13.60
C LEU A 104 -0.29 -1.99 -14.73
N ASP A 105 -1.43 -1.97 -15.44
CA ASP A 105 -1.70 -1.00 -16.49
C ASP A 105 -2.12 0.36 -15.92
N ASN A 106 -2.76 0.34 -14.74
CA ASN A 106 -3.24 1.52 -14.03
C ASN A 106 -2.64 1.63 -12.61
N PRO A 107 -1.32 1.85 -12.45
CA PRO A 107 -0.69 1.94 -11.12
C PRO A 107 -1.28 3.02 -10.21
N LYS A 108 -1.88 4.08 -10.77
CA LYS A 108 -2.53 5.18 -10.02
C LYS A 108 -3.72 4.73 -9.16
N ARG A 109 -4.22 3.51 -9.37
CA ARG A 109 -5.22 2.86 -8.52
C ARG A 109 -4.67 2.50 -7.14
N LEU A 110 -3.37 2.20 -7.07
CA LEU A 110 -2.65 1.99 -5.81
C LEU A 110 -2.44 3.36 -5.15
N LYS A 111 -3.23 3.69 -4.13
CA LYS A 111 -3.14 4.98 -3.45
C LYS A 111 -1.97 5.01 -2.48
N ILE A 112 -0.87 5.55 -2.96
CA ILE A 112 0.30 5.90 -2.16
C ILE A 112 0.53 7.41 -2.35
N SER A 113 0.53 8.17 -1.26
CA SER A 113 0.66 9.64 -1.33
C SER A 113 1.47 10.18 -0.17
N THR A 114 1.85 11.46 -0.27
CA THR A 114 2.30 12.19 0.90
C THR A 114 1.13 12.56 1.81
N ILE A 115 1.42 12.91 3.06
CA ILE A 115 0.43 13.48 3.99
C ILE A 115 -0.16 14.78 3.41
N ASP A 116 0.68 15.64 2.83
CA ASP A 116 0.23 16.87 2.18
C ASP A 116 -0.63 16.58 0.95
N GLY A 117 -0.23 15.60 0.14
CA GLY A 117 -0.99 15.16 -1.04
C GLY A 117 -2.41 14.71 -0.67
N LEU A 118 -2.56 13.95 0.43
CA LEU A 118 -3.88 13.60 0.94
C LEU A 118 -4.64 14.84 1.44
N SER A 119 -3.98 15.71 2.19
CA SER A 119 -4.59 16.92 2.76
C SER A 119 -5.15 17.84 1.68
N SER A 120 -4.40 18.03 0.59
CA SER A 120 -4.87 18.75 -0.61
C SER A 120 -6.05 18.05 -1.29
N LEU A 121 -6.04 16.71 -1.38
CA LEU A 121 -7.15 15.94 -1.97
C LEU A 121 -8.44 16.08 -1.15
N ILE A 122 -8.35 16.02 0.18
CA ILE A 122 -9.51 16.21 1.06
C ILE A 122 -10.06 17.64 0.91
N SER A 123 -9.18 18.64 0.96
CA SER A 123 -9.57 20.06 0.91
C SER A 123 -10.22 20.43 -0.43
N SER A 124 -9.72 19.87 -1.54
CA SER A 124 -10.29 20.11 -2.88
C SER A 124 -11.66 19.44 -3.10
N ARG A 125 -11.92 18.29 -2.47
CA ARG A 125 -13.22 17.60 -2.58
C ARG A 125 -14.26 18.10 -1.59
N TYR A 126 -13.82 18.61 -0.44
CA TYR A 126 -14.68 19.12 0.62
C TYR A 126 -14.22 20.54 1.00
N PRO A 127 -14.43 21.54 0.12
CA PRO A 127 -14.09 22.91 0.41
C PRO A 127 -14.80 23.37 1.68
N SER A 128 -14.09 24.13 2.52
CA SER A 128 -14.65 24.64 3.76
C SER A 128 -15.80 25.62 3.48
N LYS A 129 -16.73 25.78 4.43
CA LYS A 129 -17.84 26.75 4.31
C LYS A 129 -17.36 28.18 3.98
N THR A 130 -16.14 28.54 4.37
CA THR A 130 -15.52 29.84 4.09
C THR A 130 -15.07 30.00 2.63
N GLN A 131 -14.78 28.89 1.93
CA GLN A 131 -14.43 28.88 0.50
C GLN A 131 -15.65 28.80 -0.42
N LEU A 132 -16.84 28.55 0.12
CA LEU A 132 -18.10 28.71 -0.60
C LEU A 132 -18.45 30.20 -0.61
N VAL A 133 -17.90 30.95 -1.58
CA VAL A 133 -18.36 32.33 -1.83
C VAL A 133 -19.83 32.24 -2.24
N PRO A 134 -20.78 32.85 -1.50
CA PRO A 134 -22.17 32.87 -1.93
C PRO A 134 -22.23 33.62 -3.25
N ARG A 135 -22.86 33.02 -4.25
CA ARG A 135 -23.12 33.68 -5.53
C ARG A 135 -24.02 34.89 -5.23
N GLN A 136 -23.47 36.10 -5.29
CA GLN A 136 -24.29 37.31 -5.24
C GLN A 136 -25.13 37.31 -6.52
N ILE A 137 -26.44 37.14 -6.34
CA ILE A 137 -27.48 37.28 -7.37
C ILE A 137 -27.80 38.76 -7.51
#